data_AF-A0A9D5RFX2-F1
#
_entry.id   AF-A0A9D5RFX2-F1
#
_cell.length_a   1.000
_cell.length_b   1.000
_cell.length_c   1.000
_cell.angle_alpha   90.00
_cell.angle_beta   90.00
_cell.angle_gamma   90.00
#
_symmetry.space_group_name_H-M   'P 1'
#
loop_
_entity.id
_entity.type
_entity.pdbx_description
1 polymer ?
#
loop_
_entity_poly.entity_id
_entity_poly.type
_entity_poly.pdbx_seq_one_letter_code
_entity_poly.pdbx_strand_id
1 'polypeptide(L)'
;MLVVILFMTGSGLADAVLEEKTLALGESRIAWPQAAGLGNAELEERVNRTIVEEGRITDWLARMSQLISDGWIRTDWQGTITGNLLSVSLLTEGMVETRRESSVWTAVNLDLTDGAPFSWRQLFRDPQEAETALAARLEEIAASDLSAMLLSSAVTPLPELFRMDREGLTFLYPADQLCTLHDRAGDIHLAWCEIRDLLNLDEGAPADRLGVPEEISLTEAGVSRIRTMTENGCLPGIPVKVGDPLSPLVEKWHLATDPDVYEGGRLFSLEGGCFRRIFLMTDYLSEDWDQSIVQGIRADRGNYAGLCIGETKASAWRDLLGEPDASLLIDEDKAELNRTEPGSCDYYSWGSYQLRLQCNKEETLISILLTELE
;
A
#
# COMPACT_ATOMS: atom_id res chain seq x y z
N MET A 1 17.26 4.99 -6.97
CA MET A 1 16.93 6.42 -6.81
C MET A 1 15.63 6.46 -6.02
N LEU A 2 15.70 6.73 -4.72
CA LEU A 2 14.52 6.72 -3.85
C LEU A 2 13.77 8.05 -4.03
N VAL A 3 12.50 7.99 -4.44
CA VAL A 3 11.64 9.16 -4.59
C VAL A 3 11.07 9.49 -3.23
N VAL A 4 11.50 10.61 -2.64
CA VAL A 4 10.83 11.23 -1.49
C VAL A 4 9.62 11.98 -2.04
N ILE A 5 8.41 11.47 -1.80
CA ILE A 5 7.18 12.18 -2.13
C ILE A 5 6.84 13.09 -0.95
N LEU A 6 7.03 14.39 -1.14
CA LEU A 6 6.67 15.44 -0.19
C LEU A 6 5.21 15.84 -0.44
N PHE A 7 4.34 15.77 0.57
CA PHE A 7 3.04 16.44 0.54
C PHE A 7 2.91 17.38 1.74
N MET A 8 2.64 18.65 1.46
CA MET A 8 2.27 19.66 2.46
C MET A 8 0.75 19.80 2.49
N THR A 9 0.14 19.82 3.69
CA THR A 9 -0.97 20.72 4.08
C THR A 9 -1.33 20.57 5.56
N GLY A 10 -1.63 21.70 6.23
CA GLY A 10 -2.53 21.77 7.40
C GLY A 10 -1.86 21.91 8.77
N SER A 11 -2.19 22.97 9.51
CA SER A 11 -1.46 23.47 10.69
C SER A 11 -1.53 22.59 11.95
N GLY A 12 -0.35 22.29 12.49
CA GLY A 12 -0.09 21.70 13.81
C GLY A 12 1.35 21.19 13.94
N LEU A 13 1.89 20.61 12.86
CA LEU A 13 3.21 19.97 12.76
C LEU A 13 3.83 20.15 11.36
N ALA A 14 3.63 21.32 10.73
CA ALA A 14 3.84 21.54 9.29
C ALA A 14 5.26 21.26 8.73
N ASP A 15 6.27 21.09 9.60
CA ASP A 15 7.67 20.81 9.22
C ASP A 15 8.16 19.42 9.67
N ALA A 16 7.29 18.61 10.30
CA ALA A 16 7.67 17.28 10.79
C ALA A 16 7.87 16.31 9.61
N VAL A 17 9.04 15.68 9.54
CA VAL A 17 9.42 14.75 8.46
C VAL A 17 10.14 13.53 9.01
N LEU A 18 10.12 12.44 8.24
CA LEU A 18 10.94 11.25 8.47
C LEU A 18 12.12 11.27 7.51
N GLU A 19 13.33 11.37 8.05
CA GLU A 19 14.58 11.30 7.29
C GLU A 19 15.15 9.88 7.32
N GLU A 20 15.59 9.36 6.18
CA GLU A 20 16.26 8.06 6.16
C GLU A 20 17.66 8.16 6.79
N LYS A 21 17.94 7.27 7.74
CA LYS A 21 19.29 6.86 8.13
C LYS A 21 19.59 5.51 7.51
N THR A 22 20.83 5.32 7.11
CA THR A 22 21.28 4.06 6.53
C THR A 22 22.71 3.77 6.96
N LEU A 23 22.98 2.50 7.27
CA LEU A 23 24.33 1.96 7.36
C LEU A 23 24.43 0.73 6.45
N ALA A 24 25.49 0.66 5.64
CA ALA A 24 25.75 -0.46 4.75
C ALA A 24 27.13 -1.06 5.02
N LEU A 25 27.22 -2.39 4.95
CA LEU A 25 28.44 -3.15 5.17
C LEU A 25 28.42 -4.43 4.32
N GLY A 26 29.28 -4.49 3.29
CA GLY A 26 29.25 -5.58 2.32
C GLY A 26 27.92 -5.60 1.57
N GLU A 27 27.26 -6.77 1.54
CA GLU A 27 25.93 -6.96 0.94
C GLU A 27 24.77 -6.58 1.87
N SER A 28 25.07 -6.22 3.13
CA SER A 28 24.05 -5.85 4.11
C SER A 28 23.78 -4.35 4.13
N ARG A 29 22.52 -3.96 4.38
CA ARG A 29 22.08 -2.57 4.52
C ARG A 29 20.98 -2.47 5.56
N ILE A 30 21.18 -1.68 6.61
CA ILE A 30 20.13 -1.35 7.57
C ILE A 30 19.68 0.09 7.32
N ALA A 31 18.44 0.28 6.89
CA ALA A 31 17.81 1.59 6.75
C ALA A 31 16.66 1.76 7.74
N TRP A 32 16.55 2.95 8.34
CA TRP A 32 15.50 3.27 9.31
C TRP A 32 15.19 4.77 9.30
N PRO A 33 13.98 5.19 9.72
CA PRO A 33 13.64 6.59 9.77
C PRO A 33 14.14 7.28 11.04
N GLN A 34 14.35 8.59 10.94
CA GLN A 34 14.50 9.50 12.05
C GLN A 34 13.49 10.64 11.90
N ALA A 35 12.65 10.85 12.91
CA ALA A 35 11.76 12.00 12.97
C ALA A 35 12.57 13.28 13.21
N ALA A 36 12.26 14.32 12.45
CA ALA A 36 12.84 15.65 12.58
C ALA A 36 11.73 16.71 12.45
N GLY A 37 11.90 17.86 13.10
CA GLY A 37 10.98 18.99 12.94
C GLY A 37 9.73 18.90 13.82
N LEU A 38 9.74 18.14 14.91
CA LEU A 38 8.57 18.01 15.81
C LEU A 38 8.30 19.26 16.66
N GLY A 39 9.19 20.26 16.64
CA GLY A 39 9.05 21.50 17.41
C GLY A 39 9.31 21.36 18.92
N ASN A 40 9.53 20.13 19.41
CA ASN A 40 9.91 19.83 20.79
C ASN A 40 11.07 18.82 20.80
N ALA A 41 12.25 19.28 21.22
CA ALA A 41 13.47 18.46 21.21
C ALA A 41 13.39 17.23 22.13
N GLU A 42 12.73 17.33 23.30
CA GLU A 42 12.57 16.20 24.22
C GLU A 42 11.64 15.13 23.65
N LEU A 43 10.55 15.56 23.00
CA LEU A 43 9.64 14.66 22.28
C LEU A 43 10.36 14.00 21.11
N GLU A 44 11.11 14.76 20.31
CA GLU A 44 11.85 14.25 19.15
C GLU A 44 12.92 13.23 19.56
N GLU A 45 13.68 13.50 20.62
CA GLU A 45 14.63 12.54 21.18
C GLU A 45 13.93 11.26 21.64
N ARG A 46 12.80 11.39 22.34
CA ARG A 46 12.01 10.24 22.81
C ARG A 46 11.47 9.42 21.64
N VAL A 47 10.85 10.05 20.65
CA VAL A 47 10.30 9.39 19.45
C VAL A 47 11.41 8.62 18.72
N ASN A 48 12.55 9.26 18.47
CA ASN A 48 13.67 8.64 17.78
C ASN A 48 14.29 7.48 18.58
N ARG A 49 14.37 7.61 19.90
CA ARG A 49 14.79 6.50 20.77
C ARG A 49 13.82 5.33 20.66
N THR A 50 12.51 5.57 20.70
CA THR A 50 11.50 4.52 20.53
C THR A 50 11.59 3.86 19.15
N ILE A 51 11.85 4.61 18.07
CA ILE A 51 12.09 4.02 16.74
C ILE A 51 13.30 3.07 16.76
N VAL A 52 14.40 3.46 17.40
CA VAL A 52 15.60 2.62 17.50
C VAL A 52 15.38 1.38 18.35
N GLU A 53 14.67 1.52 19.47
CA GLU A 53 14.40 0.44 20.43
C GLU A 53 13.38 -0.57 19.87
N GLU A 54 12.18 -0.11 19.52
CA GLU A 54 11.08 -0.97 19.06
C GLU A 54 11.26 -1.44 17.61
N GLY A 55 11.96 -0.65 16.77
CA GLY A 55 12.42 -1.08 15.45
C GLY A 55 13.60 -2.06 15.48
N ARG A 56 14.14 -2.34 16.68
CA ARG A 56 15.27 -3.26 16.91
C ARG A 56 16.52 -2.91 16.11
N ILE A 57 16.74 -1.61 15.83
CA ILE A 57 17.83 -1.15 14.95
C ILE A 57 19.20 -1.56 15.48
N THR A 58 19.40 -1.45 16.80
CA THR A 58 20.66 -1.86 17.44
C THR A 58 20.94 -3.36 17.24
N ASP A 59 19.90 -4.20 17.31
CA ASP A 59 20.01 -5.65 17.07
C ASP A 59 20.43 -5.92 15.62
N TRP A 60 19.80 -5.23 14.65
CA TRP A 60 20.08 -5.40 13.23
C TRP A 60 21.48 -4.92 12.84
N LEU A 61 21.95 -3.82 13.42
CA LEU A 61 23.33 -3.35 13.24
C LEU A 61 24.36 -4.32 13.82
N ALA A 62 24.07 -4.90 14.99
CA ALA A 62 24.91 -5.95 15.58
C ALA A 62 24.91 -7.22 14.71
N ARG A 63 23.75 -7.61 14.18
CA ARG A 63 23.59 -8.77 13.30
C ARG A 63 24.34 -8.59 11.99
N MET A 64 24.21 -7.43 11.34
CA MET A 64 24.96 -7.06 10.14
C MET A 64 26.47 -7.22 10.35
N SER A 65 26.98 -6.83 11.51
CA SER A 65 28.41 -6.97 11.84
C SER A 65 28.86 -8.44 11.94
N GLN A 66 27.97 -9.34 12.35
CA GLN A 66 28.25 -10.78 12.43
C GLN A 66 28.26 -11.49 11.07
N LEU A 67 27.60 -10.91 10.06
CA LEU A 67 27.43 -11.48 8.73
C LEU A 67 28.45 -10.95 7.70
N ILE A 68 29.38 -10.07 8.11
CA ILE A 68 30.32 -9.36 7.22
C ILE A 68 31.07 -10.26 6.22
N SER A 69 31.32 -11.52 6.60
CA SER A 69 32.09 -12.48 5.81
C SER A 69 31.26 -13.57 5.15
N ASP A 70 29.98 -13.72 5.53
CA ASP A 70 29.13 -14.82 5.08
C ASP A 70 27.65 -14.54 5.43
N GLY A 71 26.86 -14.19 4.42
CA GLY A 71 25.43 -13.87 4.52
C GLY A 71 25.12 -12.38 4.37
N TRP A 72 23.83 -12.07 4.35
CA TRP A 72 23.32 -10.71 4.19
C TRP A 72 22.13 -10.47 5.11
N ILE A 73 21.92 -9.20 5.44
CA ILE A 73 20.70 -8.70 6.08
C ILE A 73 20.36 -7.33 5.50
N ARG A 74 19.08 -7.13 5.16
CA ARG A 74 18.59 -5.87 4.62
C ARG A 74 17.37 -5.42 5.40
N THR A 75 17.35 -4.17 5.83
CA THR A 75 16.18 -3.53 6.42
C THR A 75 15.73 -2.39 5.51
N ASP A 76 14.48 -2.45 5.08
CA ASP A 76 13.79 -1.34 4.43
C ASP A 76 12.64 -0.87 5.33
N TRP A 77 12.30 0.41 5.24
CA TRP A 77 11.26 1.02 6.08
C TRP A 77 10.23 1.77 5.25
N GLN A 78 9.03 1.89 5.79
CA GLN A 78 7.97 2.75 5.30
C GLN A 78 7.35 3.47 6.49
N GLY A 79 6.95 4.72 6.32
CA GLY A 79 6.28 5.43 7.40
C GLY A 79 5.81 6.80 7.02
N THR A 80 4.93 7.35 7.86
CA THR A 80 4.37 8.68 7.71
C THR A 80 4.28 9.39 9.07
N ILE A 81 4.25 10.71 9.01
CA ILE A 81 3.74 11.57 10.07
C ILE A 81 2.51 12.27 9.50
N THR A 82 1.33 11.97 10.04
CA THR A 82 0.06 12.54 9.58
C THR A 82 -0.70 13.09 10.78
N GLY A 83 -1.01 14.40 10.75
CA GLY A 83 -1.51 15.08 11.94
C GLY A 83 -0.53 14.90 13.10
N ASN A 84 -1.03 14.46 14.25
CA ASN A 84 -0.22 14.14 15.42
C ASN A 84 0.06 12.63 15.55
N LEU A 85 0.11 11.86 14.46
CA LEU A 85 0.35 10.43 14.51
C LEU A 85 1.59 10.08 13.69
N LEU A 86 2.49 9.32 14.29
CA LEU A 86 3.60 8.67 13.61
C LEU A 86 3.26 7.20 13.43
N SER A 87 3.48 6.69 12.23
CA SER A 87 3.37 5.26 11.93
C SER A 87 4.54 4.83 11.06
N VAL A 88 5.32 3.87 11.52
CA VAL A 88 6.51 3.34 10.86
C VAL A 88 6.47 1.83 10.90
N SER A 89 6.81 1.18 9.79
CA SER A 89 7.15 -0.24 9.75
C SER A 89 8.52 -0.46 9.13
N LEU A 90 9.19 -1.52 9.58
CA LEU A 90 10.45 -1.99 8.99
C LEU A 90 10.33 -3.47 8.67
N LEU A 91 10.68 -3.83 7.44
CA LEU A 91 10.87 -5.20 7.00
C LEU A 91 12.36 -5.49 7.02
N THR A 92 12.77 -6.48 7.79
CA THR A 92 14.15 -6.97 7.79
C THR A 92 14.19 -8.36 7.17
N GLU A 93 15.03 -8.56 6.16
CA GLU A 93 15.13 -9.78 5.35
C GLU A 93 16.57 -10.29 5.30
N GLY A 94 16.74 -11.58 5.00
CA GLY A 94 18.04 -12.25 4.90
C GLY A 94 18.28 -13.17 6.10
N MET A 95 19.53 -13.30 6.55
CA MET A 95 19.90 -14.17 7.68
C MET A 95 19.61 -13.50 9.04
N VAL A 96 18.34 -13.13 9.27
CA VAL A 96 17.90 -12.24 10.36
C VAL A 96 18.17 -12.85 11.74
N GLU A 97 17.48 -13.94 12.08
CA GLU A 97 17.61 -14.57 13.40
C GLU A 97 18.51 -15.81 13.37
N THR A 98 18.60 -16.47 12.21
CA THR A 98 19.40 -17.69 12.01
C THR A 98 20.29 -17.55 10.78
N ARG A 99 21.02 -18.63 10.41
CA ARG A 99 21.77 -18.70 9.15
C ARG A 99 20.88 -19.09 7.95
N ARG A 100 19.59 -19.38 8.17
CA ARG A 100 18.60 -19.53 7.10
C ARG A 100 17.98 -18.17 6.80
N GLU A 101 17.70 -17.92 5.54
CA GLU A 101 16.96 -16.72 5.12
C GLU A 101 15.56 -16.73 5.72
N SER A 102 15.16 -15.56 6.23
CA SER A 102 13.86 -15.31 6.83
C SER A 102 13.57 -13.82 6.74
N SER A 103 12.38 -13.43 7.21
CA SER A 103 11.97 -12.04 7.28
C SER A 103 11.22 -11.74 8.58
N VAL A 104 11.36 -10.51 9.07
CA VAL A 104 10.78 -10.05 10.33
C VAL A 104 10.23 -8.63 10.17
N TRP A 105 8.98 -8.45 10.59
CA TRP A 105 8.37 -7.13 10.74
C TRP A 105 8.65 -6.54 12.12
N THR A 106 8.90 -5.24 12.13
CA THR A 106 8.80 -4.39 13.33
C THR A 106 7.99 -3.15 12.98
N ALA A 107 7.32 -2.56 13.96
CA ALA A 107 6.52 -1.36 13.74
C ALA A 107 6.49 -0.46 14.97
N VAL A 108 6.40 0.84 14.73
CA VAL A 108 6.35 1.88 15.74
C VAL A 108 5.22 2.84 15.39
N ASN A 109 4.23 2.92 16.28
CA ASN A 109 3.07 3.78 16.13
C ASN A 109 2.94 4.64 17.38
N LEU A 110 2.95 5.97 17.23
CA LEU A 110 2.97 6.91 18.36
C LEU A 110 1.98 8.05 18.15
N ASP A 111 1.31 8.48 19.22
CA ASP A 111 0.68 9.80 19.27
C ASP A 111 1.75 10.84 19.60
N LEU A 112 1.99 11.77 18.68
CA LEU A 112 3.00 12.82 18.79
C LEU A 112 2.58 13.96 19.73
N THR A 113 1.37 13.93 20.29
CA THR A 113 0.97 14.89 21.33
C THR A 113 1.78 14.68 22.61
N ASP A 114 2.08 13.43 22.95
CA ASP A 114 2.82 13.06 24.16
C ASP A 114 3.89 11.96 23.93
N GLY A 115 4.02 11.43 22.72
CA GLY A 115 4.93 10.35 22.36
C GLY A 115 4.49 8.98 22.88
N ALA A 116 3.23 8.80 23.26
CA ALA A 116 2.73 7.52 23.76
C ALA A 116 2.49 6.50 22.64
N PRO A 117 2.62 5.18 22.91
CA PRO A 117 2.25 4.13 21.97
C PRO A 117 0.79 4.23 21.51
N PHE A 118 0.60 4.15 20.20
CA PHE A 118 -0.71 4.14 19.56
C PHE A 118 -1.09 2.71 19.17
N SER A 119 -2.34 2.32 19.41
CA SER A 119 -2.91 1.02 19.00
C SER A 119 -3.98 1.24 17.94
N TRP A 120 -4.00 0.38 16.91
CA TRP A 120 -5.01 0.42 15.84
C TRP A 120 -6.44 0.38 16.39
N ARG A 121 -6.67 -0.26 17.54
CA ARG A 121 -7.97 -0.32 18.23
C ARG A 121 -8.55 1.05 18.56
N GLN A 122 -7.70 2.07 18.72
CA GLN A 122 -8.12 3.45 19.01
C GLN A 122 -8.78 4.14 17.80
N LEU A 123 -8.70 3.56 16.60
CA LEU A 123 -9.37 4.08 15.40
C LEU A 123 -10.88 3.83 15.40
N PHE A 124 -11.38 2.95 16.27
CA PHE A 124 -12.73 2.40 16.20
C PHE A 124 -13.59 2.87 17.36
N ARG A 125 -14.91 3.01 17.12
CA ARG A 125 -15.87 3.36 18.19
C ARG A 125 -16.04 2.22 19.18
N ASP A 126 -16.15 1.00 18.65
CA ASP A 126 -16.17 -0.24 19.42
C ASP A 126 -15.00 -1.13 18.97
N PRO A 127 -13.89 -1.17 19.74
CA PRO A 127 -12.72 -1.97 19.39
C PRO A 127 -12.99 -3.47 19.29
N GLN A 128 -13.93 -4.02 20.06
CA GLN A 128 -14.20 -5.46 20.10
C GLN A 128 -15.04 -5.89 18.89
N GLU A 129 -16.03 -5.08 18.54
CA GLU A 129 -16.82 -5.26 17.31
C GLU A 129 -15.91 -5.10 16.09
N ALA A 130 -15.06 -4.08 16.08
CA ALA A 130 -14.10 -3.86 15.00
C ALA A 130 -13.14 -5.04 14.83
N GLU A 131 -12.55 -5.56 15.92
CA GLU A 131 -11.66 -6.73 15.84
C GLU A 131 -12.36 -7.93 15.19
N THR A 132 -13.61 -8.18 15.56
CA THR A 132 -14.41 -9.29 14.99
C THR A 132 -14.72 -9.07 13.51
N ALA A 133 -15.12 -7.85 13.14
CA ALA A 133 -15.47 -7.51 11.75
C ALA A 133 -14.24 -7.50 10.83
N LEU A 134 -13.10 -6.97 11.31
CA LEU A 134 -11.84 -6.97 10.58
C LEU A 134 -11.33 -8.39 10.34
N ALA A 135 -11.41 -9.27 11.34
CA ALA A 135 -11.05 -10.68 11.19
C ALA A 135 -11.86 -11.35 10.08
N ALA A 136 -13.18 -11.17 10.07
CA ALA A 136 -14.05 -11.73 9.02
C ALA A 136 -13.71 -11.18 7.62
N ARG A 137 -13.50 -9.87 7.49
CA ARG A 137 -13.12 -9.24 6.20
C ARG A 137 -11.77 -9.75 5.70
N LEU A 138 -10.78 -9.88 6.59
CA LEU A 138 -9.46 -10.37 6.22
C LEU A 138 -9.49 -11.84 5.80
N GLU A 139 -10.35 -12.66 6.41
CA GLU A 139 -10.61 -14.03 5.96
C GLU A 139 -11.24 -14.05 4.56
N GLU A 140 -12.19 -13.18 4.25
CA GLU A 140 -12.77 -13.06 2.90
C GLU A 140 -11.75 -12.61 1.85
N ILE A 141 -10.97 -11.57 2.17
CA ILE A 141 -9.89 -11.06 1.31
C ILE A 141 -8.88 -12.18 1.05
N ALA A 142 -8.39 -12.83 2.12
CA ALA A 142 -7.45 -13.91 1.99
C ALA A 142 -8.04 -15.09 1.23
N ALA A 143 -9.31 -15.46 1.43
CA ALA A 143 -9.95 -16.58 0.73
C ALA A 143 -9.91 -16.43 -0.79
N SER A 144 -10.02 -15.21 -1.30
CA SER A 144 -9.89 -14.93 -2.73
C SER A 144 -8.46 -15.10 -3.27
N ASP A 145 -7.45 -14.91 -2.42
CA ASP A 145 -6.02 -15.00 -2.74
C ASP A 145 -5.40 -16.37 -2.39
N LEU A 146 -6.07 -17.18 -1.56
CA LEU A 146 -5.54 -18.38 -0.89
C LEU A 146 -5.32 -19.61 -1.80
N SER A 147 -5.47 -19.47 -3.12
CA SER A 147 -5.51 -20.65 -4.00
C SER A 147 -4.17 -21.08 -4.61
N ALA A 148 -3.03 -20.41 -4.38
CA ALA A 148 -1.79 -20.83 -5.04
C ALA A 148 -0.47 -20.81 -4.23
N MET A 149 -0.13 -19.79 -3.44
CA MET A 149 1.29 -19.58 -3.08
C MET A 149 1.54 -19.06 -1.63
N LEU A 150 0.93 -19.67 -0.60
CA LEU A 150 1.23 -19.37 0.81
C LEU A 150 1.78 -20.59 1.57
N LEU A 151 2.84 -20.39 2.37
CA LEU A 151 3.44 -21.42 3.24
C LEU A 151 2.73 -21.53 4.59
N SER A 152 2.33 -20.39 5.15
CA SER A 152 1.47 -20.26 6.33
C SER A 152 0.40 -19.21 6.02
N SER A 153 -0.83 -19.43 6.47
CA SER A 153 -2.00 -18.73 5.93
C SER A 153 -3.04 -18.32 6.97
N ALA A 154 -2.64 -18.18 8.23
CA ALA A 154 -3.56 -17.81 9.30
C ALA A 154 -3.67 -16.28 9.40
N VAL A 155 -4.76 -15.70 8.89
CA VAL A 155 -5.02 -14.26 9.02
C VAL A 155 -5.60 -13.85 10.38
N THR A 156 -5.91 -14.83 11.23
CA THR A 156 -6.35 -14.66 12.60
C THR A 156 -5.43 -15.44 13.57
N PRO A 157 -5.17 -14.93 14.79
CA PRO A 157 -5.60 -13.64 15.33
C PRO A 157 -4.98 -12.44 14.59
N LEU A 158 -5.59 -11.25 14.70
CA LEU A 158 -5.01 -10.04 14.11
C LEU A 158 -3.68 -9.70 14.81
N PRO A 159 -2.63 -9.31 14.08
CA PRO A 159 -1.37 -8.96 14.69
C PRO A 159 -1.47 -7.61 15.42
N GLU A 160 -0.68 -7.46 16.49
CA GLU A 160 -0.50 -6.17 17.16
C GLU A 160 0.40 -5.23 16.35
N LEU A 161 1.18 -5.75 15.40
CA LEU A 161 2.00 -4.96 14.49
C LEU A 161 1.15 -4.46 13.31
N PHE A 162 1.16 -3.15 13.12
CA PHE A 162 0.43 -2.50 12.04
C PHE A 162 1.17 -1.25 11.56
N ARG A 163 0.78 -0.78 10.38
CA ARG A 163 1.14 0.52 9.84
C ARG A 163 -0.12 1.23 9.39
N MET A 164 -0.14 2.55 9.51
CA MET A 164 -1.16 3.42 8.96
C MET A 164 -0.48 4.42 8.03
N ASP A 165 -1.17 4.71 6.93
CA ASP A 165 -0.80 5.79 6.03
C ASP A 165 -2.06 6.46 5.49
N ARG A 166 -1.90 7.35 4.51
CA ARG A 166 -3.01 8.06 3.88
C ARG A 166 -3.99 7.10 3.21
N GLU A 167 -3.52 5.95 2.74
CA GLU A 167 -4.29 5.04 1.92
C GLU A 167 -5.07 4.05 2.79
N GLY A 168 -4.50 3.64 3.92
CA GLY A 168 -5.17 2.68 4.79
C GLY A 168 -4.39 2.18 6.00
N LEU A 169 -4.91 1.07 6.53
CA LEU A 169 -4.37 0.30 7.64
C LEU A 169 -3.77 -1.01 7.11
N THR A 170 -2.49 -1.25 7.39
CA THR A 170 -1.80 -2.48 7.02
C THR A 170 -1.47 -3.30 8.26
N PHE A 171 -1.94 -4.54 8.32
CA PHE A 171 -1.54 -5.51 9.34
C PHE A 171 -0.29 -6.26 8.90
N LEU A 172 0.69 -6.37 9.81
CA LEU A 172 2.01 -6.95 9.55
C LEU A 172 2.12 -8.27 10.31
N TYR A 173 2.12 -9.37 9.58
CA TYR A 173 2.03 -10.70 10.17
C TYR A 173 3.42 -11.30 10.40
N PRO A 174 3.64 -11.96 11.55
CA PRO A 174 4.80 -12.82 11.75
C PRO A 174 4.90 -13.90 10.65
N ALA A 175 6.12 -14.25 10.24
CA ALA A 175 6.36 -15.23 9.19
C ALA A 175 5.88 -16.66 9.53
N ASP A 176 5.74 -17.01 10.81
CA ASP A 176 5.14 -18.28 11.21
C ASP A 176 3.62 -18.29 11.08
N GLN A 177 2.98 -17.11 11.03
CA GLN A 177 1.54 -16.95 10.92
C GLN A 177 1.06 -16.74 9.48
N LEU A 178 1.69 -15.84 8.73
CA LEU A 178 1.40 -15.58 7.32
C LEU A 178 2.70 -15.39 6.56
N CYS A 179 2.96 -16.24 5.57
CA CYS A 179 4.20 -16.23 4.82
C CYS A 179 3.97 -16.66 3.38
N THR A 180 4.61 -15.93 2.46
CA THR A 180 4.60 -16.23 1.03
C THR A 180 5.57 -17.37 0.71
N LEU A 181 5.53 -17.92 -0.50
CA LEU A 181 6.47 -18.98 -0.90
C LEU A 181 7.94 -18.58 -0.86
N HIS A 182 8.23 -17.28 -0.88
CA HIS A 182 9.59 -16.74 -0.86
C HIS A 182 10.12 -16.51 0.57
N ASP A 183 9.54 -17.19 1.58
CA ASP A 183 9.89 -17.03 2.99
C ASP A 183 9.74 -15.57 3.50
N ARG A 184 8.89 -14.77 2.83
CA ARG A 184 8.59 -13.37 3.16
C ARG A 184 7.35 -13.27 4.05
N ALA A 185 7.50 -12.54 5.16
CA ALA A 185 6.48 -12.30 6.16
C ALA A 185 5.35 -11.48 5.54
N GLY A 186 4.14 -12.00 5.62
CA GLY A 186 2.98 -11.45 4.93
C GLY A 186 2.49 -10.15 5.55
N ASP A 187 1.83 -9.34 4.71
CA ASP A 187 1.07 -8.18 5.14
C ASP A 187 -0.28 -8.11 4.40
N ILE A 188 -1.26 -7.46 5.03
CA ILE A 188 -2.57 -7.22 4.43
C ILE A 188 -2.95 -5.76 4.64
N HIS A 189 -3.20 -5.06 3.53
CA HIS A 189 -3.64 -3.68 3.52
C HIS A 189 -5.17 -3.59 3.40
N LEU A 190 -5.79 -2.74 4.21
CA LEU A 190 -7.20 -2.35 4.14
C LEU A 190 -7.26 -0.86 3.85
N ALA A 191 -7.81 -0.48 2.69
CA ALA A 191 -8.04 0.92 2.40
C ALA A 191 -9.09 1.48 3.37
N TRP A 192 -8.97 2.76 3.72
CA TRP A 192 -9.86 3.35 4.72
C TRP A 192 -11.35 3.23 4.39
N CYS A 193 -11.71 3.28 3.09
CA CYS A 193 -13.08 3.14 2.65
C CYS A 193 -13.64 1.75 2.98
N GLU A 194 -12.82 0.70 2.90
CA GLU A 194 -13.24 -0.68 3.14
C GLU A 194 -13.55 -0.97 4.60
N ILE A 195 -13.15 -0.10 5.52
CA ILE A 195 -13.40 -0.20 6.95
C ILE A 195 -14.17 1.00 7.52
N ARG A 196 -14.70 1.86 6.64
CA ARG A 196 -15.29 3.16 7.02
C ARG A 196 -16.45 3.05 7.99
N ASP A 197 -17.21 1.96 7.93
CA ASP A 197 -18.38 1.68 8.75
C ASP A 197 -18.02 1.35 10.21
N LEU A 198 -16.77 0.94 10.45
CA LEU A 198 -16.25 0.60 11.77
C LEU A 198 -15.53 1.79 12.45
N LEU A 199 -15.00 2.72 11.65
CA LEU A 199 -14.15 3.81 12.12
C LEU A 199 -14.90 4.81 13.01
N ASN A 200 -14.18 5.35 14.00
CA ASN A 200 -14.61 6.55 14.71
C ASN A 200 -14.17 7.81 13.95
N LEU A 201 -15.09 8.37 13.17
CA LEU A 201 -14.89 9.58 12.36
C LEU A 201 -15.39 10.86 13.06
N ASP A 202 -15.61 10.82 14.38
CA ASP A 202 -15.97 12.02 15.15
C ASP A 202 -14.82 13.04 15.15
N GLU A 203 -15.14 14.33 15.19
CA GLU A 203 -14.14 15.41 15.21
C GLU A 203 -13.12 15.21 16.34
N GLY A 204 -11.83 15.20 15.98
CA GLY A 204 -10.71 14.99 16.91
C GLY A 204 -10.43 13.53 17.26
N ALA A 205 -11.24 12.57 16.81
CA ALA A 205 -10.93 11.15 16.95
C ALA A 205 -9.65 10.79 16.16
N PRO A 206 -8.95 9.69 16.49
CA PRO A 206 -7.71 9.34 15.79
C PRO A 206 -7.84 9.20 14.27
N ALA A 207 -8.94 8.62 13.76
CA ALA A 207 -9.15 8.51 12.32
C ALA A 207 -9.43 9.87 11.66
N ASP A 208 -10.13 10.78 12.35
CA ASP A 208 -10.29 12.17 11.90
C ASP A 208 -8.95 12.92 11.86
N ARG A 209 -8.11 12.77 12.89
CA ARG A 209 -6.75 13.35 12.94
C ARG A 209 -5.80 12.82 11.86
N LEU A 210 -6.05 11.60 11.35
CA LEU A 210 -5.33 11.03 10.21
C LEU A 210 -5.81 11.59 8.85
N GLY A 211 -6.88 12.40 8.84
CA GLY A 211 -7.49 12.93 7.62
C GLY A 211 -8.38 11.93 6.88
N VAL A 212 -8.74 10.79 7.50
CA VAL A 212 -9.51 9.73 6.84
C VAL A 212 -10.82 10.24 6.19
N PRO A 213 -11.63 11.11 6.82
CA PRO A 213 -12.86 11.63 6.19
C PRO A 213 -12.62 12.29 4.82
N GLU A 214 -11.50 12.99 4.65
CA GLU A 214 -11.12 13.63 3.38
C GLU A 214 -10.60 12.61 2.36
N GLU A 215 -9.96 11.53 2.81
CA GLU A 215 -9.43 10.49 1.93
C GLU A 215 -10.51 9.60 1.33
N ILE A 216 -11.56 9.29 2.09
CA ILE A 216 -12.65 8.38 1.63
C ILE A 216 -13.81 9.09 0.94
N SER A 217 -13.66 10.39 0.68
CA SER A 217 -14.68 11.23 0.05
C SER A 217 -14.13 11.80 -1.25
N LEU A 218 -14.84 11.60 -2.37
CA LEU A 218 -14.48 12.25 -3.62
C LEU A 218 -14.76 13.76 -3.52
N THR A 219 -13.70 14.56 -3.62
CA THR A 219 -13.73 16.03 -3.48
C THR A 219 -12.98 16.69 -4.63
N GLU A 220 -13.13 18.00 -4.82
CA GLU A 220 -12.36 18.75 -5.82
C GLU A 220 -10.83 18.67 -5.58
N ALA A 221 -10.42 18.64 -4.31
CA ALA A 221 -9.02 18.40 -3.94
C ALA A 221 -8.59 16.98 -4.31
N GLY A 222 -9.44 15.97 -4.08
CA GLY A 222 -9.23 14.59 -4.53
C GLY A 222 -9.06 14.49 -6.05
N VAL A 223 -9.93 15.15 -6.82
CA VAL A 223 -9.82 15.22 -8.30
C VAL A 223 -8.50 15.83 -8.75
N SER A 224 -8.05 16.91 -8.10
CA SER A 224 -6.76 17.53 -8.40
C SER A 224 -5.59 16.57 -8.14
N ARG A 225 -5.67 15.74 -7.09
CA ARG A 225 -4.68 14.69 -6.81
C ARG A 225 -4.75 13.57 -7.85
N ILE A 226 -5.93 13.09 -8.20
CA ILE A 226 -6.16 12.07 -9.25
C ILE A 226 -5.48 12.50 -10.55
N ARG A 227 -5.75 13.73 -10.98
CA ARG A 227 -5.14 14.31 -12.19
C ARG A 227 -3.62 14.33 -12.11
N THR A 228 -3.08 14.87 -11.01
CA THR A 228 -1.63 14.96 -10.80
C THR A 228 -0.97 13.59 -10.82
N MET A 229 -1.56 12.58 -10.17
CA MET A 229 -1.02 11.23 -10.14
C MET A 229 -1.10 10.54 -11.50
N THR A 230 -2.23 10.70 -12.21
CA THR A 230 -2.40 10.19 -13.57
C THR A 230 -1.38 10.79 -14.52
N GLU A 231 -1.18 12.10 -14.51
CA GLU A 231 -0.17 12.79 -15.35
C GLU A 231 1.26 12.30 -15.06
N ASN A 232 1.50 11.75 -13.86
CA ASN A 232 2.77 11.16 -13.46
C ASN A 232 2.86 9.64 -13.71
N GLY A 233 1.81 9.00 -14.23
CA GLY A 233 1.78 7.56 -14.48
C GLY A 233 1.68 6.70 -13.20
N CYS A 234 1.13 7.26 -12.11
CA CYS A 234 1.04 6.61 -10.80
C CYS A 234 -0.40 6.47 -10.30
N LEU A 235 -0.63 5.45 -9.47
CA LEU A 235 -1.78 5.33 -8.57
C LEU A 235 -1.31 5.51 -7.10
N PRO A 236 -2.15 5.96 -6.16
CA PRO A 236 -1.77 6.17 -4.78
C PRO A 236 -1.62 4.84 -4.07
N GLY A 237 -0.71 4.78 -3.11
CA GLY A 237 -0.41 3.54 -2.38
C GLY A 237 0.28 2.45 -3.19
N ILE A 238 0.38 2.60 -4.52
CA ILE A 238 1.01 1.61 -5.39
C ILE A 238 2.45 2.06 -5.69
N PRO A 239 3.48 1.32 -5.24
CA PRO A 239 4.87 1.72 -5.37
C PRO A 239 5.45 1.37 -6.76
N VAL A 240 4.68 1.63 -7.82
CA VAL A 240 5.00 1.33 -9.23
C VAL A 240 4.46 2.45 -10.12
N LYS A 241 5.21 2.78 -11.17
CA LYS A 241 4.81 3.71 -12.20
C LYS A 241 4.70 3.02 -13.57
N VAL A 242 3.78 3.49 -14.41
CA VAL A 242 3.76 3.14 -15.84
C VAL A 242 5.08 3.54 -16.50
N GLY A 243 5.73 2.58 -17.16
CA GLY A 243 7.05 2.68 -17.76
C GLY A 243 8.18 2.08 -16.92
N ASP A 244 7.92 1.67 -15.68
CA ASP A 244 8.93 1.00 -14.86
C ASP A 244 9.34 -0.36 -15.46
N PRO A 245 10.63 -0.75 -15.36
CA PRO A 245 11.07 -2.07 -15.80
C PRO A 245 10.49 -3.16 -14.89
N LEU A 246 10.01 -4.25 -15.48
CA LEU A 246 9.30 -5.30 -14.74
C LEU A 246 10.25 -6.15 -13.88
N SER A 247 11.43 -6.53 -14.39
CA SER A 247 12.32 -7.46 -13.66
C SER A 247 12.74 -6.95 -12.28
N PRO A 248 13.16 -5.68 -12.09
CA PRO A 248 13.46 -5.18 -10.75
C PRO A 248 12.27 -5.17 -9.80
N LEU A 249 11.04 -5.05 -10.32
CA LEU A 249 9.82 -5.12 -9.52
C LEU A 249 9.55 -6.56 -9.08
N VAL A 250 9.67 -7.52 -9.98
CA VAL A 250 9.51 -8.96 -9.68
C VAL A 250 10.62 -9.45 -8.75
N GLU A 251 11.86 -8.98 -8.92
CA GLU A 251 12.97 -9.30 -8.01
C GLU A 251 12.70 -8.77 -6.59
N LYS A 252 12.14 -7.56 -6.48
CA LYS A 252 11.88 -6.92 -5.20
C LYS A 252 10.64 -7.47 -4.49
N TRP A 253 9.55 -7.69 -5.22
CA TRP A 253 8.25 -7.98 -4.63
C TRP A 253 7.80 -9.41 -4.86
N HIS A 254 8.47 -10.17 -5.72
CA HIS A 254 8.12 -11.52 -6.13
C HIS A 254 6.73 -11.64 -6.78
N LEU A 255 6.52 -12.71 -7.54
CA LEU A 255 5.20 -13.02 -8.11
C LEU A 255 4.32 -13.62 -7.02
N ALA A 256 3.11 -13.08 -6.86
CA ALA A 256 2.10 -13.70 -6.00
C ALA A 256 1.46 -14.92 -6.68
N THR A 257 1.31 -14.86 -8.01
CA THR A 257 0.76 -15.93 -8.84
C THR A 257 1.41 -15.90 -10.22
N ASP A 258 1.24 -16.97 -11.00
CA ASP A 258 1.60 -16.95 -12.41
C ASP A 258 0.88 -15.81 -13.15
N PRO A 259 1.54 -15.09 -14.06
CA PRO A 259 0.90 -14.03 -14.84
C PRO A 259 -0.26 -14.56 -15.69
N ASP A 260 -1.40 -13.89 -15.65
CA ASP A 260 -2.60 -14.28 -16.41
C ASP A 260 -2.71 -13.48 -17.71
N VAL A 261 -3.52 -13.96 -18.65
CA VAL A 261 -3.74 -13.32 -19.95
C VAL A 261 -4.91 -12.34 -19.87
N TYR A 262 -4.75 -11.19 -20.52
CA TYR A 262 -5.86 -10.31 -20.88
C TYR A 262 -5.78 -9.98 -22.38
N GLU A 263 -6.81 -9.32 -22.91
CA GLU A 263 -6.91 -9.01 -24.34
C GLU A 263 -5.68 -8.30 -24.89
N GLY A 264 -5.00 -7.44 -24.11
CA GLY A 264 -3.83 -6.66 -24.55
C GLY A 264 -2.46 -7.19 -24.12
N GLY A 265 -2.38 -8.31 -23.38
CA GLY A 265 -1.10 -8.83 -22.91
C GLY A 265 -1.17 -9.74 -21.68
N ARG A 266 -0.33 -9.46 -20.67
CA ARG A 266 -0.30 -10.18 -19.38
C ARG A 266 -0.55 -9.30 -18.17
N LEU A 267 -1.24 -9.87 -17.18
CA LEU A 267 -1.49 -9.33 -15.85
C LEU A 267 -0.55 -9.98 -14.85
N PHE A 268 0.32 -9.17 -14.24
CA PHE A 268 1.24 -9.60 -13.20
C PHE A 268 0.68 -9.21 -11.83
N SER A 269 0.63 -10.18 -10.91
CA SER A 269 0.32 -9.96 -9.50
C SER A 269 1.60 -10.12 -8.68
N LEU A 270 1.90 -9.14 -7.83
CA LEU A 270 3.12 -9.14 -7.01
C LEU A 270 2.78 -9.38 -5.53
N GLU A 271 3.74 -9.88 -4.75
CA GLU A 271 3.52 -10.04 -3.31
C GLU A 271 3.59 -8.69 -2.57
N GLY A 272 2.89 -8.63 -1.43
CA GLY A 272 2.80 -7.47 -0.57
C GLY A 272 1.38 -6.91 -0.50
N GLY A 273 0.99 -6.42 0.67
CA GLY A 273 -0.38 -5.97 0.95
C GLY A 273 -0.86 -4.86 0.00
N CYS A 274 0.05 -3.99 -0.45
CA CYS A 274 -0.25 -2.92 -1.41
C CYS A 274 -0.58 -3.41 -2.83
N PHE A 275 -0.27 -4.66 -3.19
CA PHE A 275 -0.55 -5.22 -4.51
C PHE A 275 -1.77 -6.16 -4.54
N ARG A 276 -2.47 -6.34 -3.42
CA ARG A 276 -3.65 -7.23 -3.38
C ARG A 276 -4.75 -6.71 -4.30
N ARG A 277 -5.09 -7.51 -5.32
CA ARG A 277 -6.00 -7.16 -6.42
C ARG A 277 -5.56 -5.92 -7.21
N ILE A 278 -4.24 -5.72 -7.28
CA ILE A 278 -3.58 -4.76 -8.15
C ILE A 278 -2.74 -5.55 -9.15
N PHE A 279 -2.91 -5.25 -10.43
CA PHE A 279 -2.26 -5.96 -11.52
C PHE A 279 -1.41 -5.01 -12.34
N LEU A 280 -0.16 -5.40 -12.58
CA LEU A 280 0.69 -4.72 -13.54
C LEU A 280 0.40 -5.28 -14.93
N MET A 281 0.01 -4.41 -15.85
CA MET A 281 -0.31 -4.75 -17.23
C MET A 281 0.95 -4.60 -18.08
N THR A 282 1.22 -5.61 -18.90
CA THR A 282 2.40 -5.70 -19.76
C THR A 282 1.99 -6.14 -21.16
N ASP A 283 2.97 -6.27 -22.05
CA ASP A 283 2.82 -6.80 -23.40
C ASP A 283 2.46 -8.30 -23.38
N TYR A 284 2.29 -8.92 -24.56
CA TYR A 284 1.91 -10.33 -24.66
C TYR A 284 2.99 -11.32 -24.20
N LEU A 285 4.19 -10.84 -23.89
CA LEU A 285 5.40 -11.61 -23.61
C LEU A 285 5.68 -12.60 -24.75
N SER A 286 6.47 -12.19 -25.74
CA SER A 286 6.91 -13.12 -26.80
C SER A 286 7.94 -14.14 -26.31
N GLU A 287 8.65 -13.83 -25.21
CA GLU A 287 9.64 -14.68 -24.53
C GLU A 287 9.52 -14.54 -22.99
N ASP A 288 10.64 -14.37 -22.29
CA ASP A 288 10.71 -14.01 -20.86
C ASP A 288 10.42 -12.50 -20.64
N TRP A 289 10.16 -12.08 -19.41
CA TRP A 289 9.79 -10.69 -19.08
C TRP A 289 10.97 -9.77 -18.75
N ASP A 290 12.20 -10.22 -19.04
CA ASP A 290 13.44 -9.48 -18.73
C ASP A 290 13.54 -8.10 -19.37
N GLN A 291 12.83 -7.89 -20.48
CA GLN A 291 12.80 -6.63 -21.22
C GLN A 291 11.44 -5.94 -21.15
N SER A 292 10.47 -6.53 -20.44
CA SER A 292 9.13 -5.97 -20.34
C SER A 292 9.10 -4.78 -19.38
N ILE A 293 8.20 -3.85 -19.69
CA ILE A 293 7.91 -2.67 -18.87
C ILE A 293 6.45 -2.72 -18.44
N VAL A 294 6.13 -1.98 -17.38
CA VAL A 294 4.74 -1.75 -16.95
C VAL A 294 4.06 -0.84 -17.97
N GLN A 295 3.15 -1.37 -18.77
CA GLN A 295 2.35 -0.59 -19.75
C GLN A 295 1.07 -0.02 -19.13
N GLY A 296 0.64 -0.59 -18.01
CA GLY A 296 -0.49 -0.08 -17.24
C GLY A 296 -0.57 -0.67 -15.85
N ILE A 297 -1.41 -0.07 -15.02
CA ILE A 297 -1.72 -0.54 -13.67
C ILE A 297 -3.23 -0.64 -13.56
N ARG A 298 -3.73 -1.80 -13.16
CA ARG A 298 -5.15 -2.04 -12.88
C ARG A 298 -5.35 -2.28 -11.39
N ALA A 299 -6.30 -1.59 -10.80
CA ALA A 299 -6.71 -1.77 -9.41
C ALA A 299 -8.18 -2.18 -9.34
N ASP A 300 -8.45 -3.35 -8.75
CA ASP A 300 -9.81 -3.87 -8.53
C ASP A 300 -10.26 -3.76 -7.07
N ARG A 301 -9.44 -3.09 -6.26
CA ARG A 301 -9.66 -2.82 -4.84
C ARG A 301 -8.88 -1.58 -4.44
N GLY A 302 -9.38 -0.87 -3.44
CA GLY A 302 -8.69 0.27 -2.83
C GLY A 302 -9.44 1.59 -3.00
N ASN A 303 -8.73 2.67 -2.68
CA ASN A 303 -9.24 4.02 -2.71
C ASN A 303 -8.30 4.90 -3.55
N TYR A 304 -8.82 5.55 -4.60
CA TYR A 304 -8.06 6.52 -5.38
C TYR A 304 -8.52 7.94 -5.08
N ALA A 305 -8.00 8.51 -3.98
CA ALA A 305 -8.29 9.88 -3.56
C ALA A 305 -9.80 10.21 -3.50
N GLY A 306 -10.57 9.28 -2.95
CA GLY A 306 -12.03 9.36 -2.78
C GLY A 306 -12.82 8.50 -3.78
N LEU A 307 -12.17 7.99 -4.84
CA LEU A 307 -12.74 6.94 -5.69
C LEU A 307 -12.59 5.59 -4.99
N CYS A 308 -13.60 5.20 -4.24
CA CYS A 308 -13.65 3.96 -3.47
C CYS A 308 -14.20 2.83 -4.35
N ILE A 309 -13.34 1.89 -4.74
CA ILE A 309 -13.75 0.74 -5.55
C ILE A 309 -14.73 -0.12 -4.75
N GLY A 310 -15.86 -0.47 -5.36
CA GLY A 310 -16.99 -1.16 -4.74
C GLY A 310 -18.05 -0.24 -4.13
N GLU A 311 -17.80 1.08 -4.03
CA GLU A 311 -18.72 2.03 -3.42
C GLU A 311 -19.10 3.22 -4.32
N THR A 312 -18.11 3.87 -4.94
CA THR A 312 -18.37 5.13 -5.68
C THR A 312 -19.27 4.88 -6.88
N LYS A 313 -20.23 5.78 -7.11
CA LYS A 313 -21.16 5.73 -8.25
C LYS A 313 -20.65 6.53 -9.44
N ALA A 314 -21.00 6.09 -10.65
CA ALA A 314 -20.56 6.71 -11.88
C ALA A 314 -20.96 8.19 -12.01
N SER A 315 -22.16 8.52 -11.54
CA SER A 315 -22.62 9.91 -11.45
C SER A 315 -21.66 10.78 -10.63
N ALA A 316 -21.19 10.28 -9.48
CA ALA A 316 -20.36 11.08 -8.57
C ALA A 316 -19.02 11.48 -9.19
N TRP A 317 -18.35 10.57 -9.93
CA TRP A 317 -17.09 10.94 -10.58
C TRP A 317 -17.30 11.76 -11.84
N ARG A 318 -18.36 11.53 -12.62
CA ARG A 318 -18.68 12.38 -13.78
C ARG A 318 -19.01 13.81 -13.36
N ASP A 319 -19.71 13.98 -12.25
CA ASP A 319 -20.04 15.30 -11.69
C ASP A 319 -18.78 16.09 -11.29
N LEU A 320 -17.73 15.42 -10.79
CA LEU A 320 -16.53 16.07 -10.25
C LEU A 320 -15.33 16.11 -11.22
N LEU A 321 -15.11 15.06 -12.03
CA LEU A 321 -14.05 15.00 -13.04
C LEU A 321 -14.49 15.64 -14.37
N GLY A 322 -15.79 15.80 -14.58
CA GLY A 322 -16.38 16.28 -15.83
C GLY A 322 -16.69 15.16 -16.81
N GLU A 323 -17.10 15.58 -18.02
CA GLU A 323 -17.41 14.68 -19.13
C GLU A 323 -16.16 13.87 -19.52
N PRO A 324 -16.26 12.53 -19.62
CA PRO A 324 -15.16 11.70 -20.10
C PRO A 324 -14.88 11.95 -21.59
N ASP A 325 -13.65 11.67 -22.02
CA ASP A 325 -13.27 11.74 -23.45
C ASP A 325 -14.04 10.71 -24.28
N ALA A 326 -14.33 9.56 -23.68
CA ALA A 326 -15.15 8.50 -24.23
C ALA A 326 -15.77 7.66 -23.10
N SER A 327 -16.91 7.04 -23.39
CA SER A 327 -17.51 6.00 -22.54
C SER A 327 -17.82 4.78 -23.42
N LEU A 328 -17.28 3.62 -23.06
CA LEU A 328 -17.45 2.38 -23.81
C LEU A 328 -18.20 1.32 -22.99
N LEU A 329 -19.07 0.57 -23.67
CA LEU A 329 -19.71 -0.60 -23.08
C LEU A 329 -18.71 -1.76 -23.02
N ILE A 330 -18.65 -2.41 -21.87
CA ILE A 330 -17.96 -3.68 -21.65
C ILE A 330 -19.04 -4.76 -21.59
N ASP A 331 -19.22 -5.47 -22.70
CA ASP A 331 -20.14 -6.61 -22.77
C ASP A 331 -19.53 -7.87 -22.10
N GLU A 332 -20.29 -8.96 -22.11
CA GLU A 332 -19.90 -10.20 -21.43
C GLU A 332 -18.62 -10.81 -22.03
N ASP A 333 -18.49 -10.79 -23.36
CA ASP A 333 -17.31 -11.31 -24.05
C ASP A 333 -16.05 -10.50 -23.71
N LYS A 334 -16.13 -9.16 -23.75
CA LYS A 334 -15.01 -8.29 -23.36
C LYS A 334 -14.67 -8.42 -21.88
N ALA A 335 -15.68 -8.56 -21.02
CA ALA A 335 -15.49 -8.73 -19.59
C ALA A 335 -14.71 -10.02 -19.30
N GLU A 336 -15.09 -11.13 -19.95
CA GLU A 336 -14.40 -12.41 -19.83
C GLU A 336 -12.93 -12.32 -20.31
N LEU A 337 -12.70 -11.76 -21.51
CA LEU A 337 -11.36 -11.60 -22.08
C LEU A 337 -10.43 -10.71 -21.25
N ASN A 338 -11.00 -9.78 -20.49
CA ASN A 338 -10.25 -8.85 -19.64
C ASN A 338 -10.35 -9.20 -18.17
N ARG A 339 -10.83 -10.41 -17.79
CA ARG A 339 -10.93 -10.84 -16.38
C ARG A 339 -11.63 -9.81 -15.49
N THR A 340 -12.73 -9.26 -15.96
CA THR A 340 -13.49 -8.21 -15.27
C THR A 340 -14.99 -8.50 -15.35
N GLU A 341 -15.81 -7.60 -14.84
CA GLU A 341 -17.27 -7.72 -14.89
C GLU A 341 -17.87 -6.83 -16.00
N PRO A 342 -19.00 -7.23 -16.61
CA PRO A 342 -19.66 -6.40 -17.61
C PRO A 342 -20.21 -5.09 -17.04
N GLY A 343 -20.24 -4.06 -17.88
CA GLY A 343 -20.70 -2.73 -17.48
C GLY A 343 -20.24 -1.65 -18.45
N SER A 344 -19.70 -0.53 -17.95
CA SER A 344 -19.18 0.54 -18.80
C SER A 344 -17.85 1.06 -18.28
N CYS A 345 -17.08 1.70 -19.16
CA CYS A 345 -15.77 2.25 -18.84
C CYS A 345 -15.67 3.68 -19.38
N ASP A 346 -15.40 4.63 -18.48
CA ASP A 346 -15.16 6.04 -18.80
C ASP A 346 -13.66 6.31 -18.93
N TYR A 347 -13.28 7.11 -19.92
CA TYR A 347 -11.90 7.39 -20.28
C TYR A 347 -11.56 8.87 -20.04
N TYR A 348 -10.48 9.13 -19.32
CA TYR A 348 -9.99 10.47 -19.00
C TYR A 348 -8.50 10.57 -19.31
N SER A 349 -8.13 11.45 -20.24
CA SER A 349 -6.77 11.56 -20.76
C SER A 349 -6.09 12.82 -20.21
N TRP A 350 -4.96 12.65 -19.52
CA TRP A 350 -4.16 13.77 -19.03
C TRP A 350 -2.67 13.52 -19.28
N GLY A 351 -2.05 14.45 -20.01
CA GLY A 351 -0.66 14.31 -20.42
C GLY A 351 -0.46 13.12 -21.37
N SER A 352 0.47 12.24 -21.02
CA SER A 352 0.79 11.01 -21.76
C SER A 352 0.03 9.78 -21.25
N TYR A 353 -0.88 9.94 -20.28
CA TYR A 353 -1.54 8.83 -19.63
C TYR A 353 -3.05 8.95 -19.68
N GLN A 354 -3.71 7.81 -19.54
CA GLN A 354 -5.16 7.69 -19.55
C GLN A 354 -5.63 6.95 -18.30
N LEU A 355 -6.51 7.61 -17.55
CA LEU A 355 -7.27 7.01 -16.47
C LEU A 355 -8.57 6.42 -17.03
N ARG A 356 -8.87 5.18 -16.68
CA ARG A 356 -10.09 4.48 -17.05
C ARG A 356 -10.84 4.07 -15.79
N LEU A 357 -12.09 4.48 -15.68
CA LEU A 357 -12.96 4.15 -14.56
C LEU A 357 -14.03 3.19 -15.05
N GLN A 358 -13.94 1.93 -14.64
CA GLN A 358 -14.90 0.89 -15.02
C GLN A 358 -15.96 0.73 -13.92
N CYS A 359 -17.22 0.76 -14.32
CA CYS A 359 -18.36 0.48 -13.45
C CYS A 359 -19.10 -0.78 -13.89
N ASN A 360 -19.75 -1.46 -12.94
CA ASN A 360 -20.67 -2.57 -13.24
C ASN A 360 -22.02 -2.07 -13.78
N LYS A 361 -22.97 -3.00 -13.98
CA LYS A 361 -24.33 -2.71 -14.46
C LYS A 361 -25.13 -1.82 -13.49
N GLU A 362 -24.78 -1.80 -12.21
CA GLU A 362 -25.36 -0.96 -11.15
C GLU A 362 -24.66 0.41 -11.02
N GLU A 363 -23.79 0.75 -11.98
CA GLU A 363 -23.02 1.98 -12.04
C GLU A 363 -22.10 2.20 -10.81
N THR A 364 -21.70 1.13 -10.14
CA THR A 364 -20.69 1.16 -9.08
C THR A 364 -19.30 0.96 -9.66
N LEU A 365 -18.31 1.74 -9.23
CA LEU A 365 -16.90 1.55 -9.57
C LEU A 365 -16.43 0.15 -9.20
N ILE A 366 -15.85 -0.58 -10.14
CA ILE A 366 -15.31 -1.93 -9.91
C ILE A 366 -13.84 -2.04 -10.24
N SER A 367 -13.31 -1.16 -11.10
CA SER A 367 -11.90 -1.16 -11.45
C SER A 367 -11.44 0.21 -11.89
N ILE A 368 -10.19 0.52 -11.57
CA ILE A 368 -9.47 1.71 -12.03
C ILE A 368 -8.27 1.21 -12.83
N LEU A 369 -8.11 1.68 -14.06
CA LEU A 369 -6.96 1.36 -14.89
C LEU A 369 -6.23 2.64 -15.27
N LEU A 370 -4.91 2.59 -15.20
CA LEU A 370 -4.02 3.64 -15.65
C LEU A 370 -3.11 3.08 -16.74
N THR A 371 -3.12 3.67 -17.93
CA THR A 371 -2.28 3.23 -19.05
C THR A 371 -1.56 4.41 -19.70
N GLU A 372 -0.49 4.15 -20.45
CA GLU A 372 0.04 5.13 -21.39
C GLU A 372 -0.96 5.36 -22.54
N LEU A 373 -0.99 6.58 -23.08
CA LEU A 373 -1.71 6.90 -24.31
C LEU A 373 -0.84 6.45 -25.50
N GLU A 374 -1.42 5.64 -26.39
CA GLU A 374 -0.78 5.24 -27.65
C GLU A 374 -0.59 6.39 -28.65
#